data_AF-A0A6C0CS19-F1
#
_entry.id   AF-A0A6C0CS19-F1
#
_cell.length_a   1.000
_cell.length_b   1.000
_cell.length_c   1.000
_cell.angle_alpha   90.00
_cell.angle_beta   90.00
_cell.angle_gamma   90.00
#
_symmetry.space_group_name_H-M   'P 1'
#
loop_
_entity.id
_entity.type
_entity.pdbx_description
1 polymer ?
#
loop_
_entity_poly.entity_id
_entity_poly.type
_entity_poly.pdbx_seq_one_letter_code
_entity_poly.pdbx_strand_id
1 'polypeptide(L)'
;MQCLRPLIDPRIYETDIMGTWGIGQAQIETDNIYEALNKAFSLKANVIVKPSRGKFYYIKGINNKKSYMQIELHVKNNEINEYKKNSRLWLINYI
;
A
#
# COMPACT_ATOMS: atom_id res chain seq x y z
N MET A 1 22.82 -7.10 -9.99
CA MET A 1 22.00 -6.30 -9.06
C MET A 1 21.23 -7.25 -8.17
N GLN A 2 21.60 -7.37 -6.89
CA GLN A 2 20.83 -8.15 -5.92
C GLN A 2 19.61 -7.32 -5.52
N CYS A 3 18.42 -7.75 -5.94
CA CYS A 3 17.17 -7.23 -5.42
C CYS A 3 17.11 -7.64 -3.95
N LEU A 4 17.33 -6.69 -3.04
CA LEU A 4 17.09 -6.88 -1.61
C LEU A 4 15.64 -7.35 -1.46
N ARG A 5 15.45 -8.64 -1.13
CA ARG A 5 14.15 -9.09 -0.64
C ARG A 5 13.89 -8.29 0.62
N PRO A 6 12.82 -7.50 0.70
CA PRO A 6 12.49 -6.85 1.95
C PRO A 6 12.28 -7.95 3.01
N LEU A 7 12.95 -7.82 4.15
CA LEU A 7 12.70 -8.61 5.36
C LEU A 7 11.26 -8.46 5.88
N ILE A 8 10.48 -7.56 5.26
CA ILE A 8 9.09 -7.26 5.56
C ILE A 8 8.25 -7.83 4.44
N ASP A 9 7.46 -8.86 4.76
CA ASP A 9 6.45 -9.42 3.86
C ASP A 9 5.14 -8.62 4.02
N PRO A 10 4.68 -7.87 3.00
CA PRO A 10 3.45 -7.09 3.10
C PRO A 10 2.22 -8.00 3.18
N ARG A 11 1.24 -7.64 4.01
CA ARG A 11 -0.09 -8.26 3.93
C ARG A 11 -0.82 -7.76 2.70
N ILE A 12 -1.42 -8.68 1.94
CA ILE A 12 -2.11 -8.37 0.68
C ILE A 12 -3.62 -8.45 0.90
N TYR A 13 -4.34 -7.49 0.33
CA TYR A 13 -5.81 -7.41 0.37
C TYR A 13 -6.38 -7.11 -1.02
N GLU A 14 -7.58 -7.61 -1.30
CA GLU A 14 -8.32 -7.37 -2.55
C GLU A 14 -9.27 -6.19 -2.41
N THR A 15 -8.70 -5.02 -2.17
CA THR A 15 -9.44 -3.78 -1.99
C THR A 15 -8.55 -2.58 -2.31
N ASP A 16 -9.14 -1.39 -2.31
CA ASP A 16 -8.44 -0.10 -2.23
C ASP A 16 -8.60 0.50 -0.82
N ILE A 17 -7.95 1.63 -0.59
CA ILE A 17 -8.07 2.47 0.59
C ILE A 17 -8.54 3.87 0.20
N MET A 18 -9.73 4.25 0.68
CA MET A 18 -10.30 5.57 0.39
C MET A 18 -9.69 6.65 1.28
N GLY A 19 -9.42 7.82 0.73
CA GLY A 19 -9.00 9.01 1.48
C GLY A 19 -7.48 9.20 1.62
N THR A 20 -7.13 10.27 2.34
CA THR A 20 -5.77 10.72 2.62
C THR A 20 -5.29 10.10 3.93
N TRP A 21 -4.27 9.25 3.88
CA TRP A 21 -3.80 8.47 5.05
C TRP A 21 -2.56 9.05 5.75
N GLY A 22 -2.03 10.18 5.25
CA GLY A 22 -0.86 10.83 5.84
C GLY A 22 -0.10 11.73 4.87
N ILE A 23 1.16 12.00 5.25
CA ILE A 23 2.18 12.73 4.50
C ILE A 23 2.97 11.71 3.67
N GLY A 24 3.42 12.08 2.48
CA GLY A 24 4.19 11.17 1.61
C GLY A 24 3.29 10.30 0.75
N GLN A 25 2.49 10.96 -0.09
CA GLN A 25 1.80 10.30 -1.19
C GLN A 25 2.67 10.40 -2.43
N ALA A 26 2.91 9.27 -3.06
CA ALA A 26 3.55 9.20 -4.36
C ALA A 26 2.71 8.34 -5.30
N GLN A 27 2.77 8.67 -6.58
CA GLN A 27 2.32 7.81 -7.65
C GLN A 27 3.55 7.41 -8.45
N ILE A 28 3.62 6.14 -8.85
CA ILE A 28 4.64 5.65 -9.76
C ILE A 28 3.96 4.93 -10.91
N GLU A 29 4.25 5.35 -12.15
CA GLU A 29 3.76 4.70 -13.36
C GLU A 29 4.65 3.50 -13.69
N THR A 30 4.24 2.34 -13.20
CA THR A 30 4.89 1.06 -13.44
C THR A 30 3.85 -0.06 -13.28
N ASP A 31 4.10 -1.18 -13.93
CA ASP A 31 3.38 -2.44 -13.67
C ASP A 31 4.20 -3.40 -12.78
N ASN A 32 5.40 -2.98 -12.35
CA ASN A 32 6.29 -3.76 -11.52
C ASN A 32 6.09 -3.44 -10.03
N ILE A 33 5.55 -4.38 -9.27
CA ILE A 33 5.35 -4.23 -7.81
C ILE A 33 6.67 -4.00 -7.06
N TYR A 34 7.80 -4.51 -7.53
CA TYR A 34 9.09 -4.34 -6.83
C TYR A 34 9.58 -2.89 -6.86
N GLU A 35 9.31 -2.16 -7.95
CA GLU A 35 9.60 -0.73 -8.02
C GLU A 35 8.73 0.07 -7.05
N ALA A 36 7.44 -0.29 -6.96
CA ALA A 36 6.53 0.31 -6.00
C ALA A 36 6.95 0.02 -4.54
N LEU A 37 7.39 -1.21 -4.25
CA LEU A 37 7.94 -1.60 -2.93
C LEU A 37 9.19 -0.80 -2.59
N ASN A 38 10.17 -0.73 -3.49
CA ASN A 38 11.39 0.06 -3.29
C ASN A 38 11.07 1.53 -2.99
N LYS A 39 10.12 2.10 -3.74
CA LYS A 39 9.68 3.47 -3.51
C LYS A 39 8.96 3.61 -2.17
N ALA A 40 8.11 2.66 -1.79
CA ALA A 40 7.47 2.65 -0.47
C ALA A 40 8.50 2.59 0.66
N PHE A 41 9.51 1.74 0.58
CA PHE A 41 10.59 1.67 1.56
C PHE A 41 11.38 2.98 1.67
N SER A 42 11.70 3.60 0.53
CA SER A 42 12.41 4.89 0.51
C SER A 42 11.62 6.01 1.19
N LEU A 43 10.28 5.95 1.12
CA LEU A 43 9.37 6.92 1.72
C LEU A 43 8.91 6.52 3.12
N LYS A 44 9.32 5.34 3.62
CA LYS A 44 8.75 4.69 4.81
C LYS A 44 7.22 4.65 4.77
N ALA A 45 6.67 4.36 3.59
CA ALA A 45 5.24 4.29 3.37
C ALA A 45 4.71 2.89 3.70
N ASN A 46 3.56 2.82 4.36
CA ASN A 46 2.98 1.55 4.80
C ASN A 46 1.96 0.99 3.82
N VAL A 47 1.43 1.78 2.89
CA VAL A 47 0.36 1.31 2.00
C VAL A 47 0.77 1.49 0.55
N ILE A 48 0.62 0.42 -0.22
CA ILE A 48 0.71 0.44 -1.68
C ILE A 48 -0.63 -0.01 -2.24
N VAL A 49 -1.15 0.68 -3.26
CA VAL A 49 -2.38 0.30 -3.95
C VAL A 49 -2.12 0.21 -5.45
N LYS A 50 -2.50 -0.92 -6.05
CA LYS A 50 -2.69 -1.09 -7.48
C LYS A 50 -4.19 -0.98 -7.77
N PRO A 51 -4.67 0.14 -8.32
CA PRO A 51 -6.05 0.23 -8.75
C PRO A 51 -6.32 -0.77 -9.87
N SER A 52 -7.59 -1.18 -10.00
CA SER A 52 -8.06 -2.07 -11.06
C SER A 52 -7.81 -1.54 -12.49
N ARG A 53 -7.60 -0.24 -12.64
CA ARG A 53 -7.35 0.43 -13.92
C ARG A 53 -6.08 1.26 -13.83
N GLY A 54 -5.27 1.20 -14.88
CA GLY A 54 -4.06 2.01 -15.04
C GLY A 54 -2.78 1.25 -14.73
N LYS A 55 -1.67 1.75 -15.31
CA LYS A 55 -0.33 1.21 -15.16
C LYS A 55 0.48 1.96 -14.10
N PHE A 56 -0.11 2.09 -12.91
CA PHE A 56 0.53 2.82 -11.82
C PHE A 56 0.17 2.23 -10.46
N TYR A 57 0.96 2.63 -9.45
CA TYR A 57 0.73 2.32 -8.05
C TYR A 57 0.63 3.62 -7.25
N TYR A 58 -0.32 3.67 -6.32
CA TYR A 58 -0.32 4.68 -5.26
C TYR A 58 0.49 4.17 -4.08
N ILE A 59 1.34 5.03 -3.54
CA ILE A 59 2.15 4.77 -2.36
C ILE A 59 1.74 5.81 -1.33
N LYS A 60 1.22 5.35 -0.19
CA LYS A 60 0.68 6.21 0.87
C LYS A 60 1.42 5.96 2.17
N GLY A 61 2.13 6.98 2.64
CA GLY A 61 2.64 7.05 4.00
C GLY A 61 1.53 7.20 5.03
N ILE A 62 1.78 6.71 6.23
CA ILE A 62 0.94 7.01 7.39
C ILE A 62 1.56 8.21 8.10
N ASN A 63 0.74 9.16 8.54
CA ASN A 63 1.20 10.12 9.54
C ASN A 63 1.29 9.41 10.91
N ASN A 64 2.14 9.85 11.83
CA ASN A 64 2.18 9.31 13.20
C ASN A 64 0.85 9.48 13.99
N LYS A 65 -0.25 9.93 13.35
CA LYS A 65 -1.59 10.02 13.93
C LYS A 65 -2.41 8.74 13.78
N LYS A 66 -2.06 7.83 12.85
CA LYS A 66 -2.75 6.54 12.68
C LYS A 66 -1.80 5.38 12.89
N SER A 67 -2.21 4.38 13.66
CA SER A 67 -1.43 3.15 13.86
C SER A 67 -1.62 2.18 12.71
N TYR A 68 -0.66 1.26 12.53
CA TYR A 68 -0.78 0.14 11.60
C TYR A 68 -2.10 -0.63 11.80
N MET A 69 -2.49 -0.92 13.05
CA MET A 69 -3.72 -1.65 13.37
C MET A 69 -4.99 -0.92 12.92
N GLN A 70 -5.03 0.41 13.02
CA GLN A 70 -6.19 1.19 12.57
C GLN A 70 -6.36 1.11 11.05
N ILE A 71 -5.25 1.08 10.31
CA ILE A 71 -5.29 0.92 8.85
C ILE A 71 -5.70 -0.49 8.48
N GLU A 72 -5.11 -1.49 9.13
CA GLU A 72 -5.47 -2.88 8.90
C GLU A 72 -6.97 -3.11 9.11
N LEU A 73 -7.54 -2.58 10.19
CA LEU A 73 -8.97 -2.68 10.47
C LEU A 73 -9.81 -2.03 9.36
N HIS A 74 -9.42 -0.85 8.89
CA HIS A 74 -10.12 -0.17 7.80
C HIS A 74 -10.05 -0.97 6.49
N VAL A 75 -8.88 -1.49 6.14
CA VAL A 75 -8.68 -2.30 4.92
C VAL A 75 -9.51 -3.57 4.98
N LYS A 76 -9.53 -4.28 6.11
CA LYS A 76 -10.39 -5.46 6.31
C LYS A 76 -11.87 -5.13 6.15
N ASN A 77 -12.32 -4.02 6.72
CA ASN A 77 -13.70 -3.58 6.52
C ASN A 77 -14.01 -3.30 5.05
N ASN A 78 -13.08 -2.70 4.30
CA ASN A 78 -13.29 -2.45 2.87
C ASN A 78 -13.39 -3.77 2.08
N GLU A 79 -12.54 -4.74 2.38
CA GLU A 79 -12.56 -6.07 1.74
C GLU A 79 -13.86 -6.83 2.03
N ILE A 80 -14.33 -6.82 3.29
CA ILE A 80 -15.62 -7.40 3.69
C ILE A 80 -16.80 -6.77 2.91
N ASN A 81 -16.72 -5.47 2.64
CA ASN A 81 -17.76 -4.73 1.92
C ASN A 81 -17.54 -4.71 0.39
N GLU A 82 -16.63 -5.53 -0.14
CA GLU A 82 -16.26 -5.59 -1.57
C GLU A 82 -15.86 -4.25 -2.19
N TYR A 83 -15.38 -3.30 -1.38
CA TYR A 83 -15.04 -1.97 -1.86
C TYR A 83 -13.87 -2.04 -2.87
N LYS A 84 -14.15 -1.66 -4.12
CA LYS A 84 -13.15 -1.69 -5.20
C LYS A 84 -12.40 -3.03 -5.29
N LYS A 85 -13.12 -4.15 -5.12
CA LYS A 85 -12.60 -5.54 -5.09
C LYS A 85 -11.59 -5.96 -6.17
N ASN A 86 -11.59 -5.29 -7.32
CA ASN A 86 -10.63 -5.55 -8.41
C ASN A 86 -9.28 -4.84 -8.23
N SER A 87 -9.11 -4.09 -7.13
CA SER A 87 -7.85 -3.43 -6.78
C SER A 87 -7.08 -4.31 -5.81
N ARG A 88 -5.77 -4.11 -5.74
CA ARG A 88 -4.91 -4.85 -4.83
C ARG A 88 -4.16 -3.88 -3.94
N LEU A 89 -4.14 -4.16 -2.65
CA LEU A 89 -3.47 -3.36 -1.64
C LEU A 89 -2.41 -4.20 -0.93
N TRP A 90 -1.22 -3.62 -0.75
CA TRP A 90 -0.16 -4.17 0.10
C TRP A 90 0.01 -3.27 1.31
N LEU A 91 -0.11 -3.87 2.50
CA LEU A 91 0.05 -3.23 3.79
C LEU A 91 1.38 -3.69 4.41
N ILE A 92 2.28 -2.74 4.61
CA ILE A 92 3.65 -2.95 5.07
C ILE A 92 3.74 -2.57 6.54
N ASN A 93 4.23 -3.50 7.36
CA ASN A 93 4.54 -3.25 8.76
C ASN A 93 6.06 -3.10 8.95
N TYR A 94 6.51 -1.89 9.29
CA TYR A 94 7.89 -1.67 9.72
C TYR A 94 7.91 -1.87 11.23
N ILE A 95 8.28 -3.08 11.67
CA ILE A 95 8.54 -3.38 13.09
C ILE A 95 9.84 -2.67 13.50
#